data_AF-A0A960P459-F1
#
_entry.id   AF-A0A960P459-F1
#
_cell.length_a   1.000
_cell.length_b   1.000
_cell.length_c   1.000
_cell.angle_alpha   90.00
_cell.angle_beta   90.00
_cell.angle_gamma   90.00
#
_symmetry.space_group_name_H-M   'P 1'
#
loop_
_entity.id
_entity.type
_entity.pdbx_description
1 polymer ?
#
loop_
_entity_poly.entity_id
_entity_poly.type
_entity_poly.pdbx_seq_one_letter_code
_entity_poly.pdbx_strand_id
1 'polypeptide(L)'
;MTDRPVLDLADVGGRDMSVVGPKAARLGELIGAGLPVPDGVVLSVDVHRTALAVAGVAEQVAAGVAELIERVGGAGDLDQRVAALREVAGRAEMSV
;
A
#
# COMPACT_ATOMS: atom_id res chain seq x y z
N MET A 1 -11.40 7.46 -14.92
CA MET A 1 -12.27 6.58 -14.12
C MET A 1 -12.17 5.20 -14.74
N THR A 2 -11.59 4.25 -14.01
CA THR A 2 -11.72 2.84 -14.40
C THR A 2 -13.19 2.44 -14.30
N ASP A 3 -13.73 1.78 -15.32
CA ASP A 3 -15.17 1.47 -15.44
C ASP A 3 -15.65 0.39 -14.44
N ARG A 4 -14.73 -0.17 -13.64
CA ARG A 4 -14.99 -1.22 -12.64
C ARG A 4 -14.55 -0.78 -11.24
N PRO A 5 -15.45 -0.21 -10.42
CA PRO A 5 -15.12 0.25 -9.07
C PRO A 5 -14.86 -0.91 -8.09
N VAL A 6 -15.49 -2.05 -8.34
CA VAL A 6 -15.37 -3.30 -7.57
C VAL A 6 -15.02 -4.43 -8.52
N LEU A 7 -14.06 -5.26 -8.12
CA LEU A 7 -13.65 -6.45 -8.86
C LEU A 7 -13.71 -7.67 -7.94
N ASP A 8 -13.95 -8.83 -8.53
CA ASP A 8 -13.78 -10.09 -7.82
C ASP A 8 -12.27 -10.29 -7.55
N LEU A 9 -11.92 -10.75 -6.35
CA LEU A 9 -10.54 -11.04 -6.01
C LEU A 9 -9.98 -12.22 -6.84
N ALA A 10 -10.83 -13.13 -7.29
CA ALA A 10 -10.44 -14.25 -8.15
C ALA A 10 -10.14 -13.83 -9.60
N ASP A 11 -10.61 -12.65 -10.02
CA ASP A 11 -10.48 -12.16 -11.41
C ASP A 11 -9.22 -11.30 -11.64
N VAL A 12 -8.43 -11.03 -10.61
CA VAL A 12 -7.28 -10.11 -10.68
C VAL A 12 -5.96 -10.84 -10.57
N GLY A 13 -4.89 -10.25 -11.12
CA GLY A 13 -3.54 -10.80 -11.00
C GLY A 13 -2.45 -9.74 -11.12
N GLY A 14 -1.20 -10.15 -11.31
CA GLY A 14 -0.05 -9.23 -11.39
C GLY A 14 -0.17 -8.14 -12.46
N ARG A 15 -0.93 -8.37 -13.53
CA ARG A 15 -1.20 -7.36 -14.57
C ARG A 15 -2.10 -6.22 -14.08
N ASP A 16 -2.87 -6.45 -13.02
CA ASP A 16 -3.85 -5.51 -12.48
C ASP A 16 -3.31 -4.71 -11.29
N MET A 17 -2.01 -4.81 -11.00
CA MET A 17 -1.38 -4.11 -9.85
C MET A 17 -1.65 -2.61 -9.82
N SER A 18 -1.72 -1.96 -10.98
CA SER A 18 -2.04 -0.53 -11.09
C SER A 18 -3.51 -0.21 -10.80
N VAL A 19 -4.40 -1.20 -10.92
CA VAL A 19 -5.86 -1.07 -10.75
C VAL A 19 -6.29 -1.43 -9.33
N VAL A 20 -5.74 -2.50 -8.74
CA VAL A 20 -6.19 -3.04 -7.45
C VAL A 20 -5.12 -3.02 -6.35
N GLY A 21 -3.91 -2.59 -6.70
CA GLY A 21 -2.75 -2.58 -5.82
C GLY A 21 -2.05 -3.94 -5.72
N PRO A 22 -0.82 -3.96 -5.22
CA PRO A 22 0.04 -5.15 -5.23
C PRO A 22 -0.45 -6.28 -4.32
N LYS A 23 -1.22 -5.96 -3.27
CA LYS A 23 -1.76 -6.97 -2.34
C LYS A 23 -2.87 -7.79 -2.99
N ALA A 24 -3.88 -7.12 -3.55
CA ALA A 24 -4.99 -7.80 -4.19
C ALA A 24 -4.53 -8.56 -5.45
N ALA A 25 -3.64 -7.97 -6.25
CA ALA A 25 -3.04 -8.63 -7.40
C ALA A 25 -2.36 -9.96 -7.03
N ARG A 26 -1.55 -9.99 -5.96
CA ARG A 26 -0.91 -11.23 -5.48
C ARG A 26 -1.90 -12.23 -4.90
N LEU A 27 -2.90 -11.77 -4.15
CA LEU A 27 -3.93 -12.66 -3.61
C LEU A 27 -4.72 -13.35 -4.74
N GLY A 28 -5.04 -12.62 -5.81
CA GLY A 28 -5.66 -13.20 -7.00
C GLY A 28 -4.76 -14.21 -7.73
N GLU A 29 -3.44 -13.96 -7.80
CA GLU A 29 -2.49 -14.97 -8.31
C GLU A 29 -2.47 -16.25 -7.45
N LEU A 30 -2.55 -16.12 -6.12
CA LEU A 30 -2.62 -17.28 -5.23
C LEU A 30 -3.92 -18.07 -5.42
N ILE A 31 -5.06 -17.39 -5.62
CA ILE A 31 -6.34 -18.03 -5.98
C ILE A 31 -6.19 -18.78 -7.31
N GLY A 32 -5.65 -18.12 -8.34
CA GLY A 32 -5.43 -18.72 -9.65
C GLY A 32 -4.45 -19.92 -9.63
N ALA A 33 -3.52 -19.94 -8.67
CA ALA A 33 -2.61 -21.06 -8.42
C ALA A 33 -3.24 -22.18 -7.56
N GLY A 34 -4.50 -22.05 -7.12
CA GLY A 34 -5.21 -23.06 -6.35
C GLY A 34 -4.87 -23.09 -4.86
N LEU A 35 -4.21 -22.05 -4.32
CA LEU A 35 -3.99 -21.94 -2.89
C LEU A 35 -5.28 -21.52 -2.17
N PRO A 36 -5.49 -21.97 -0.92
CA PRO A 36 -6.69 -21.65 -0.15
C PRO A 36 -6.64 -20.18 0.31
N VAL A 37 -7.21 -19.29 -0.49
CA VAL A 37 -7.43 -17.89 -0.15
C VAL A 37 -8.94 -17.69 0.02
N PRO A 38 -9.41 -17.01 1.09
CA PRO A 38 -10.82 -16.73 1.27
C PRO A 38 -11.40 -15.91 0.11
N ASP A 39 -12.63 -16.24 -0.29
CA ASP A 39 -13.37 -15.49 -1.30
C ASP A 39 -13.54 -14.02 -0.87
N GLY A 40 -13.58 -13.12 -1.85
CA GLY A 40 -13.74 -11.70 -1.57
C GLY A 40 -13.75 -10.82 -2.80
N VAL A 41 -13.88 -9.52 -2.55
CA VAL A 41 -13.87 -8.47 -3.57
C VAL A 41 -12.80 -7.44 -3.23
N VAL A 42 -12.35 -6.72 -4.25
CA VAL A 42 -11.42 -5.59 -4.10
C VAL A 42 -12.01 -4.32 -4.71
N LEU A 43 -11.86 -3.22 -3.97
CA LEU A 43 -12.12 -1.88 -4.50
C LEU A 43 -10.91 -1.41 -5.30
N SER A 44 -11.15 -0.84 -6.48
CA SER A 44 -10.06 -0.27 -7.27
C SER A 44 -9.33 0.87 -6.53
N VAL A 45 -8.08 1.09 -6.90
CA VAL A 45 -7.25 2.19 -6.42
C VAL A 45 -7.91 3.54 -6.70
N ASP A 46 -8.63 3.68 -7.82
CA ASP A 46 -9.38 4.89 -8.15
C ASP A 46 -10.49 5.17 -7.12
N VAL A 47 -11.24 4.14 -6.70
CA VAL A 47 -12.27 4.27 -5.65
C VAL A 47 -11.64 4.70 -4.34
N HIS A 48 -10.52 4.07 -3.95
CA HIS A 48 -9.80 4.44 -2.75
C HIS A 48 -9.31 5.90 -2.80
N ARG A 49 -8.69 6.33 -3.91
CA ARG A 49 -8.24 7.72 -4.11
C ARG A 49 -9.39 8.72 -4.03
N THR A 50 -10.52 8.39 -4.65
CA THR A 50 -11.73 9.23 -4.61
C THR A 50 -12.26 9.36 -3.19
N ALA A 51 -12.34 8.26 -2.44
CA ALA A 51 -12.77 8.29 -1.04
C ALA A 51 -11.86 9.16 -0.17
N LEU A 52 -10.54 9.06 -0.35
CA LEU A 52 -9.58 9.89 0.38
C LEU A 52 -9.73 11.38 0.06
N ALA A 53 -9.94 11.72 -1.22
CA ALA A 53 -10.13 13.10 -1.66
C ALA A 53 -11.44 13.69 -1.11
N VAL A 54 -12.55 12.95 -1.18
CA VAL A 54 -13.86 13.39 -0.65
C VAL A 54 -13.80 13.56 0.87
N ALA A 55 -13.08 12.70 1.57
CA ALA A 55 -12.94 12.77 3.02
C ALA A 55 -11.93 13.82 3.50
N GLY A 56 -11.20 14.49 2.59
CA GLY A 56 -10.14 15.45 2.94
C GLY A 56 -8.97 14.82 3.70
N VAL A 57 -8.79 13.50 3.58
CA VAL A 57 -7.74 12.76 4.31
C VAL A 57 -6.37 13.05 3.72
N ALA A 58 -6.29 13.29 2.41
CA ALA A 58 -5.02 13.58 1.73
C ALA A 58 -4.34 14.83 2.31
N GLU A 59 -5.11 15.88 2.56
CA GLU A 59 -4.66 17.14 3.13
C GLU A 59 -4.23 16.98 4.59
N GLN A 60 -5.01 16.24 5.39
CA GLN A 60 -4.68 15.96 6.79
C GLN A 60 -3.37 15.16 6.91
N VAL A 61 -3.21 14.14 6.06
CA VAL A 61 -1.98 13.35 6.01
C VAL A 61 -0.80 14.21 5.56
N ALA A 62 -0.96 15.04 4.53
CA ALA A 62 0.09 15.93 4.05
C ALA A 62 0.54 16.92 5.13
N ALA A 63 -0.40 17.52 5.87
CA ALA A 63 -0.10 18.42 6.99
C ALA A 63 0.64 17.69 8.13
N GLY A 64 0.16 16.51 8.52
CA GLY A 64 0.82 15.70 9.56
C GLY A 64 2.22 15.24 9.16
N VAL A 65 2.43 14.88 7.89
CA VAL A 65 3.76 14.53 7.37
C VAL A 65 4.69 15.75 7.38
N ALA A 66 4.21 16.93 6.98
CA ALA A 66 5.01 18.16 7.03
C ALA A 66 5.45 18.49 8.47
N GLU A 67 4.54 18.40 9.44
CA GLU A 67 4.86 18.60 10.86
C GLU A 67 5.91 17.59 11.36
N LEU A 68 5.77 16.32 10.98
CA LEU A 68 6.74 15.29 11.35
C LEU A 68 8.11 15.56 10.73
N ILE A 69 8.17 16.01 9.48
CA ILE A 69 9.42 16.37 8.81
C ILE A 69 10.11 17.52 9.54
N GLU A 70 9.37 18.56 9.93
CA GLU A 70 9.92 19.67 10.73
C GLU A 70 10.50 19.18 12.06
N ARG A 71 9.77 18.30 12.77
CA ARG A 71 10.20 17.74 14.05
C ARG A 71 11.43 16.84 13.93
N VAL A 72 11.56 16.12 12.82
CA VAL A 72 12.70 15.24 12.54
C VAL A 72 13.88 16.03 11.94
N GLY A 73 13.76 17.33 11.70
CA GLY A 73 14.87 18.15 11.19
C GLY A 73 15.07 18.05 9.67
N GLY A 74 14.04 17.63 8.94
CA GLY A 74 14.02 17.56 7.47
C GLY A 74 13.91 16.14 6.92
N ALA A 75 13.51 16.03 5.64
CA ALA A 75 13.30 14.74 4.97
C ALA A 75 14.59 13.90 4.91
N GLY A 76 15.75 14.55 4.77
CA GLY A 76 17.06 13.87 4.76
C GLY A 76 17.40 13.20 6.09
N ASP A 77 17.05 13.80 7.23
CA ASP A 77 17.28 13.19 8.55
C ASP A 77 16.34 12.00 8.78
N LEU A 78 15.10 12.09 8.29
CA LEU A 78 14.15 10.97 8.31
C LEU A 78 14.63 9.80 7.46
N ASP A 79 15.08 10.05 6.23
CA ASP A 79 15.61 9.00 5.35
C ASP A 79 16.83 8.30 5.98
N GLN A 80 17.73 9.07 6.61
CA GLN A 80 18.91 8.53 7.27
C GLN A 80 18.53 7.66 8.48
N ARG A 81 17.53 8.08 9.27
CA ARG A 81 17.00 7.28 10.40
C ARG A 81 16.27 6.02 9.94
N VAL A 82 15.48 6.09 8.87
CA VAL A 82 14.81 4.91 8.28
C VAL A 82 15.83 3.93 7.73
N ALA A 83 16.88 4.42 7.06
CA ALA A 83 17.98 3.58 6.59
C ALA A 83 18.69 2.87 7.76
N ALA A 84 19.01 3.60 8.84
CA ALA A 84 19.60 3.02 10.04
C ALA A 84 18.69 1.96 10.69
N LEU A 85 17.38 2.21 10.78
CA LEU A 85 16.41 1.23 11.32
C LEU A 85 16.32 -0.03 10.45
N ARG A 86 16.32 0.11 9.12
CA ARG A 86 16.34 -1.04 8.19
C ARG A 86 17.60 -1.88 8.35
N GLU A 87 18.75 -1.24 8.56
CA GLU A 87 20.00 -1.95 8.82
C GLU A 87 19.93 -2.76 10.12
N VAL A 88 19.38 -2.18 11.20
CA VAL A 88 19.16 -2.88 12.47
C VAL A 88 18.17 -4.03 12.31
N ALA A 89 17.06 -3.83 11.60
CA ALA A 89 16.08 -4.88 11.32
C ALA A 89 16.68 -6.04 10.51
N GLY A 90 17.46 -5.74 9.46
CA GLY A 90 18.15 -6.75 8.66
C GLY A 90 19.18 -7.56 9.46
N ARG A 91 19.87 -6.94 10.43
CA ARG A 91 20.76 -7.68 11.35
C ARG A 91 19.99 -8.60 12.29
N ALA A 92 18.80 -8.20 12.73
CA ALA A 92 17.95 -9.01 13.59
C ALA A 92 17.42 -10.26 12.85
N GLU A 93 17.08 -10.12 11.56
CA GLU A 93 16.65 -11.23 10.72
C GLU A 93 17.79 -12.22 10.37
N MET A 94 19.04 -11.76 10.35
CA MET A 94 20.23 -12.60 10.10
C MET A 94 20.78 -13.33 11.34
N SER A 95 20.22 -13.06 12.54
CA SER A 95 20.67 -13.63 13.82
C SER A 95 19.78 -14.79 14.32
N VAL A 96 18.82 -15.26 13.50
CA VAL A 96 17.92 -16.39 13.80
C VAL A 96 18.21 -17.54 12.85
#